data_AF-A0A4V3XJZ5-F1
#
_entry.id   AF-A0A4V3XJZ5-F1
#
_cell.length_a   1.000
_cell.length_b   1.000
_cell.length_c   1.000
_cell.angle_alpha   90.00
_cell.angle_beta   90.00
_cell.angle_gamma   90.00
#
_symmetry.space_group_name_H-M   'P 1'
#
loop_
_entity.id
_entity.type
_entity.pdbx_description
1 polymer ?
#
loop_
_entity_poly.entity_id
_entity_poly.type
_entity_poly.pdbx_seq_one_letter_code
_entity_poly.pdbx_strand_id
1 'polypeptide(L)'
;MKNLLIFLFAFALSLPAFAQEEIDQRIDRSQDKMAKPGMQADIDQPELDNSAFERMMNTRLTIDFRKTVIEALELTEEEINDFDPIFNDYQRDKEAITARRRNLIKKYHEEMAEDDSIEDERSETGEFIEEYWELDIAAMDLKKDYFDRLEDEIGPLNALRFISLDEAFQDRVDRIRLLRSVPTLVVLEPNYVAYQRELDAFNQWKSVNIDGSVSLDHQFISDGLTKLLNAVEAMKNAEGISVGNFTATKGLILEKAAAMQRDWQSDQHADYAAEALSRTAGLFREIAAERFDAPQESIAKLQEIADGIRPDLMLTEQKELVYSYFDTAESILNNLVRQNKEMNTSASSER
;
A
#
# COMPACT_ATOMS: atom_id res chain seq x y z
N MET A 1 -14.29 -60.52 5.37
CA MET A 1 -14.96 -59.59 6.30
C MET A 1 -13.91 -58.83 7.11
N LYS A 2 -13.60 -57.60 6.70
CA LYS A 2 -12.98 -56.53 7.52
C LYS A 2 -13.05 -55.24 6.69
N ASN A 3 -13.55 -54.20 7.34
CA ASN A 3 -14.16 -53.01 6.74
C ASN A 3 -13.14 -52.06 6.12
N LEU A 4 -13.40 -51.63 4.89
CA LEU A 4 -12.72 -50.53 4.21
C LEU A 4 -13.57 -49.28 4.42
N LEU A 5 -13.11 -48.37 5.29
CA LEU A 5 -13.76 -47.09 5.55
C LEU A 5 -13.29 -46.10 4.47
N ILE A 6 -14.19 -45.71 3.58
CA ILE A 6 -13.99 -44.65 2.60
C ILE A 6 -14.24 -43.31 3.32
N PHE A 7 -13.19 -42.48 3.45
CA PHE A 7 -13.34 -41.09 3.87
C PHE A 7 -13.70 -40.26 2.63
N LEU A 8 -14.96 -39.85 2.54
CA LEU A 8 -15.44 -38.87 1.57
C LEU A 8 -15.16 -37.47 2.14
N PHE A 9 -14.24 -36.73 1.53
CA PHE A 9 -14.02 -35.31 1.84
C PHE A 9 -15.07 -34.50 1.07
N ALA A 10 -16.14 -34.09 1.75
CA ALA A 10 -17.11 -33.14 1.21
C ALA A 10 -16.62 -31.71 1.52
N PHE A 11 -16.15 -31.00 0.50
CA PHE A 11 -15.98 -29.55 0.57
C PHE A 11 -17.38 -28.92 0.54
N ALA A 12 -17.88 -28.49 1.70
CA ALA A 12 -19.04 -27.62 1.77
C ALA A 12 -18.58 -26.18 1.46
N LEU A 13 -18.66 -25.78 0.20
CA LEU A 13 -18.61 -24.37 -0.18
C LEU A 13 -19.94 -23.75 0.26
N SER A 14 -19.94 -23.03 1.38
CA SER A 14 -21.06 -22.19 1.77
C SER A 14 -21.11 -20.98 0.83
N LEU A 15 -21.90 -21.08 -0.23
CA LEU A 15 -22.33 -19.91 -1.00
C LEU A 15 -23.22 -19.04 -0.10
N PRO A 16 -23.04 -17.70 -0.06
CA PRO A 16 -23.99 -16.83 0.59
C PRO A 16 -25.34 -16.91 -0.15
N ALA A 17 -26.38 -17.20 0.62
CA ALA A 17 -27.76 -17.21 0.15
C ALA A 17 -28.21 -15.75 -0.12
N PHE A 18 -27.95 -15.26 -1.32
CA PHE A 18 -28.68 -14.11 -1.87
C PHE A 18 -29.84 -14.65 -2.70
N ALA A 19 -30.91 -15.04 -2.00
CA ALA A 19 -32.21 -15.29 -2.59
C ALA A 19 -33.05 -14.01 -2.48
N GLN A 20 -33.35 -13.44 -3.65
CA GLN A 20 -34.58 -12.75 -4.03
C GLN A 20 -35.31 -11.93 -2.96
N GLU A 21 -35.16 -10.61 -3.06
CA GLU A 21 -36.25 -9.68 -2.72
C GLU A 21 -36.63 -8.93 -4.00
N GLU A 22 -37.83 -9.19 -4.52
CA GLU A 22 -38.42 -8.43 -5.63
C GLU A 22 -38.69 -7.00 -5.15
N ILE A 23 -37.94 -6.03 -5.66
CA ILE A 23 -38.27 -4.62 -5.51
C ILE A 23 -39.02 -4.18 -6.76
N ASP A 24 -40.35 -4.16 -6.66
CA ASP A 24 -41.23 -3.52 -7.65
C ASP A 24 -41.21 -2.00 -7.40
N GLN A 25 -40.27 -1.31 -8.05
CA GLN A 25 -40.27 0.15 -8.15
C GLN A 25 -40.29 0.58 -9.62
N ARG A 26 -41.51 0.83 -10.11
CA ARG A 26 -41.72 1.64 -11.31
C ARG A 26 -41.23 3.06 -11.04
N ILE A 27 -40.08 3.42 -11.59
CA ILE A 27 -39.65 4.83 -11.70
C ILE A 27 -40.17 5.37 -13.03
N ASP A 28 -41.21 6.21 -12.94
CA ASP A 28 -41.75 6.99 -14.05
C ASP A 28 -40.75 8.10 -14.44
N ARG A 29 -39.99 7.88 -15.54
CA ARG A 29 -39.03 8.83 -16.10
C ARG A 29 -39.66 9.88 -17.04
N SER A 30 -40.95 10.22 -16.88
CA SER A 30 -41.63 11.17 -17.79
C SER A 30 -41.49 12.66 -17.44
N GLN A 31 -40.70 13.06 -16.44
CA GLN A 31 -40.66 14.47 -16.00
C GLN A 31 -39.32 15.22 -16.06
N ASP A 32 -38.25 14.68 -16.65
CA ASP A 32 -37.00 15.44 -16.79
C ASP A 32 -36.81 16.09 -18.17
N LYS A 33 -37.87 16.77 -18.62
CA LYS A 33 -37.83 17.67 -19.77
C LYS A 33 -38.24 19.07 -19.32
N MET A 34 -37.32 19.81 -18.72
CA MET A 34 -37.26 21.28 -18.83
C MET A 34 -36.02 21.87 -18.12
N ALA A 35 -34.89 21.89 -18.83
CA ALA A 35 -33.83 22.88 -18.60
C ALA A 35 -33.36 23.42 -19.96
N LYS A 36 -33.38 24.75 -20.09
CA LYS A 36 -33.19 25.51 -21.34
C LYS A 36 -31.72 25.57 -21.79
N PRO A 37 -31.49 25.82 -23.10
CA PRO A 37 -30.18 25.83 -23.73
C PRO A 37 -29.49 27.20 -23.63
N GLY A 38 -28.18 27.20 -23.39
CA GLY A 38 -27.33 28.37 -23.64
C GLY A 38 -26.16 28.53 -22.67
N MET A 39 -24.95 28.53 -23.23
CA MET A 39 -23.64 28.77 -22.61
C MET A 39 -23.03 27.59 -21.83
N GLN A 40 -22.60 26.55 -22.56
CA GLN A 40 -21.32 25.92 -22.25
C GLN A 40 -20.33 26.42 -23.30
N ALA A 41 -19.21 26.98 -22.84
CA ALA A 41 -18.14 27.41 -23.72
C ALA A 41 -17.57 26.19 -24.45
N ASP A 42 -17.46 26.27 -25.77
CA ASP A 42 -16.53 25.48 -26.58
C ASP A 42 -15.12 25.74 -26.05
N ILE A 43 -14.72 24.98 -25.04
CA ILE A 43 -13.33 24.66 -24.85
C ILE A 43 -13.13 23.40 -25.68
N ASP A 44 -12.75 23.61 -26.93
CA ASP A 44 -12.02 22.60 -27.71
C ASP A 44 -10.77 22.26 -26.90
N GLN A 45 -10.89 21.34 -25.94
CA GLN A 45 -9.73 20.64 -25.44
C GLN A 45 -9.24 19.82 -26.62
N PRO A 46 -8.01 20.06 -27.10
CA PRO A 46 -7.46 19.20 -28.13
C PRO A 46 -7.50 17.78 -27.58
N GLU A 47 -8.17 16.87 -28.31
CA GLU A 47 -7.93 15.43 -28.22
C GLU A 47 -6.45 15.22 -28.51
N LEU A 48 -5.62 15.41 -27.48
CA LEU A 48 -4.28 14.87 -27.46
C LEU A 48 -4.48 13.37 -27.63
N ASP A 49 -3.93 12.82 -28.70
CA ASP A 49 -3.82 11.38 -28.91
C ASP A 49 -3.21 10.75 -27.65
N ASN A 50 -4.07 10.31 -26.72
CA ASN A 50 -3.69 9.75 -25.42
C ASN A 50 -2.70 8.59 -25.60
N SER A 51 -2.72 7.93 -26.76
CA SER A 51 -1.84 6.81 -27.07
C SER A 51 -0.36 7.23 -27.18
N ALA A 52 -0.04 8.41 -27.71
CA ALA A 52 1.36 8.84 -27.85
C ALA A 52 1.98 9.24 -26.50
N PHE A 53 1.21 9.94 -25.67
CA PHE A 53 1.62 10.33 -24.33
C PHE A 53 1.72 9.12 -23.39
N GLU A 54 0.76 8.18 -23.45
CA GLU A 54 0.80 6.93 -22.70
C GLU A 54 1.99 6.05 -23.10
N ARG A 55 2.28 5.92 -24.40
CA ARG A 55 3.48 5.21 -24.88
C ARG A 55 4.77 5.83 -24.33
N MET A 56 4.88 7.16 -24.36
CA MET A 56 6.05 7.87 -23.83
C MET A 56 6.18 7.66 -22.31
N MET A 57 5.08 7.76 -21.57
CA MET A 57 5.05 7.54 -20.13
C MET A 57 5.41 6.09 -19.77
N ASN A 58 4.83 5.11 -20.45
CA ASN A 58 5.14 3.69 -20.25
C ASN A 58 6.61 3.40 -20.56
N THR A 59 7.16 3.96 -21.63
CA THR A 59 8.58 3.80 -21.99
C THR A 59 9.49 4.36 -20.90
N ARG A 60 9.21 5.58 -20.43
CA ARG A 60 9.99 6.21 -19.36
C ARG A 60 9.91 5.42 -18.06
N LEU A 61 8.70 5.01 -17.68
CA LEU A 61 8.45 4.19 -16.50
C LEU A 61 9.20 2.85 -16.57
N THR A 62 9.23 2.22 -17.74
CA THR A 62 9.95 0.95 -17.96
C THR A 62 11.46 1.13 -17.84
N ILE A 63 12.01 2.21 -18.41
CA ILE A 63 13.45 2.52 -18.30
C ILE A 63 13.83 2.82 -16.85
N ASP A 64 13.05 3.65 -16.16
CA ASP A 64 13.27 4.00 -14.76
C ASP A 64 13.15 2.74 -13.86
N PHE A 65 12.18 1.86 -14.16
CA PHE A 65 12.02 0.59 -13.47
C PHE A 65 13.21 -0.34 -13.70
N ARG A 66 13.65 -0.55 -14.94
CA ARG A 66 14.82 -1.37 -15.27
C ARG A 66 16.05 -0.90 -14.49
N LYS A 67 16.32 0.40 -14.50
CA LYS A 67 17.44 0.98 -13.75
C LYS A 67 17.32 0.70 -12.26
N THR A 68 16.14 0.93 -11.68
CA THR A 68 15.86 0.67 -10.26
C THR A 68 16.08 -0.80 -9.91
N VAL A 69 15.65 -1.72 -10.77
CA VAL A 69 15.84 -3.16 -10.58
C VAL A 69 17.31 -3.53 -10.61
N ILE A 70 18.08 -3.09 -11.61
CA ILE A 70 19.51 -3.39 -11.70
C ILE A 70 20.26 -2.90 -10.46
N GLU A 71 19.96 -1.67 -10.01
CA GLU A 71 20.56 -1.11 -8.78
C GLU A 71 20.15 -1.88 -7.52
N ALA A 72 18.88 -2.28 -7.40
CA ALA A 72 18.37 -2.97 -6.22
C ALA A 72 18.78 -4.45 -6.13
N LEU A 73 19.05 -5.08 -7.28
CA LEU A 73 19.52 -6.45 -7.36
C LEU A 73 21.04 -6.57 -7.27
N GLU A 74 21.77 -5.44 -7.34
CA GLU A 74 23.23 -5.38 -7.31
C GLU A 74 23.90 -6.25 -8.40
N LEU A 75 23.26 -6.36 -9.57
CA LEU A 75 23.73 -7.22 -10.66
C LEU A 75 25.08 -6.78 -11.20
N THR A 76 25.95 -7.75 -11.46
CA THR A 76 27.21 -7.55 -12.18
C THR A 76 26.98 -7.26 -13.67
N GLU A 77 27.99 -6.78 -14.38
CA GLU A 77 27.88 -6.52 -15.82
C GLU A 77 27.55 -7.80 -16.63
N GLU A 78 28.04 -8.96 -16.21
CA GLU A 78 27.72 -10.26 -16.81
C GLU A 78 26.25 -10.62 -16.56
N GLU A 79 25.80 -10.60 -15.31
CA GLU A 79 24.40 -10.86 -14.96
C GLU A 79 23.43 -9.86 -15.61
N ILE A 80 23.81 -8.60 -15.80
CA ILE A 80 23.00 -7.61 -16.54
C ILE A 80 22.81 -8.05 -18.00
N ASN A 81 23.86 -8.58 -18.64
CA ASN A 81 23.77 -9.02 -20.04
C ASN A 81 22.85 -10.23 -20.20
N ASP A 82 22.81 -11.13 -19.21
CA ASP A 82 21.93 -12.30 -19.21
C ASP A 82 20.49 -11.95 -18.75
N PHE A 83 20.36 -11.02 -17.80
CA PHE A 83 19.08 -10.51 -17.29
C PHE A 83 18.30 -9.69 -18.33
N ASP A 84 18.98 -8.82 -19.08
CA ASP A 84 18.33 -7.86 -19.98
C ASP A 84 17.40 -8.49 -21.03
N PRO A 85 17.79 -9.57 -21.74
CA PRO A 85 16.90 -10.27 -22.65
C PRO A 85 15.64 -10.79 -21.95
N ILE A 86 15.78 -11.38 -20.76
CA ILE A 86 14.65 -11.91 -19.98
C ILE A 86 13.73 -10.78 -19.53
N PHE A 87 14.29 -9.68 -19.02
CA PHE A 87 13.53 -8.50 -18.63
C PHE A 87 12.74 -7.93 -19.82
N ASN A 88 13.37 -7.78 -20.98
CA ASN A 88 12.72 -7.22 -22.16
C ASN A 88 11.59 -8.11 -22.68
N ASP A 89 11.81 -9.43 -22.69
CA ASP A 89 10.78 -10.40 -23.03
C ASP A 89 9.60 -10.32 -22.04
N TYR A 90 9.89 -10.28 -20.74
CA TYR A 90 8.89 -10.16 -19.67
C TYR A 90 8.02 -8.91 -19.85
N GLN A 91 8.65 -7.74 -20.03
CA GLN A 91 7.93 -6.48 -20.21
C GLN A 91 7.04 -6.48 -21.46
N ARG A 92 7.52 -7.08 -22.56
CA ARG A 92 6.73 -7.22 -23.79
C ARG A 92 5.49 -8.08 -23.56
N ASP A 93 5.66 -9.25 -22.96
CA ASP A 93 4.56 -10.20 -22.75
C ASP A 93 3.55 -9.66 -21.73
N LYS A 94 4.04 -8.96 -20.70
CA LYS A 94 3.21 -8.23 -19.74
C LYS A 94 2.41 -7.10 -20.37
N GLU A 95 3.00 -6.32 -21.27
CA GLU A 95 2.27 -5.27 -22.01
C GLU A 95 1.17 -5.88 -22.89
N ALA A 96 1.38 -7.07 -23.46
CA ALA A 96 0.34 -7.77 -24.21
C ALA A 96 -0.86 -8.16 -23.34
N ILE A 97 -0.64 -8.68 -22.12
CA ILE A 97 -1.70 -8.95 -21.15
C ILE A 97 -2.41 -7.65 -20.74
N THR A 98 -1.65 -6.59 -20.47
CA THR A 98 -2.19 -5.28 -20.10
C THR A 98 -3.05 -4.69 -21.22
N ALA A 99 -2.63 -4.84 -22.48
CA ALA A 99 -3.40 -4.41 -23.64
C ALA A 99 -4.72 -5.18 -23.77
N ARG A 100 -4.69 -6.51 -23.57
CA ARG A 100 -5.92 -7.33 -23.53
C ARG A 100 -6.87 -6.86 -22.43
N ARG A 101 -6.36 -6.58 -21.23
CA ARG A 101 -7.16 -6.05 -20.11
C ARG A 101 -7.81 -4.70 -20.45
N ARG A 102 -7.06 -3.77 -21.04
CA ARG A 102 -7.62 -2.48 -21.47
C ARG A 102 -8.73 -2.65 -22.51
N ASN A 103 -8.54 -3.55 -23.47
CA ASN A 103 -9.56 -3.84 -24.48
C ASN A 103 -10.80 -4.49 -23.87
N LEU A 104 -10.65 -5.39 -22.90
CA LEU A 104 -11.76 -6.00 -22.17
C LEU A 104 -12.59 -4.95 -21.42
N ILE A 105 -11.93 -4.07 -20.65
CA ILE A 105 -12.60 -2.97 -19.93
C ILE A 105 -13.33 -2.05 -20.90
N LYS A 106 -12.68 -1.72 -22.03
CA LYS A 106 -13.30 -0.89 -23.07
C LYS A 106 -14.54 -1.56 -23.66
N LYS A 107 -14.45 -2.85 -24.03
CA LYS A 107 -15.59 -3.62 -24.54
C LYS A 107 -16.73 -3.61 -23.53
N TYR A 108 -16.46 -3.93 -22.27
CA TYR A 108 -17.47 -3.92 -21.22
C TYR A 108 -18.13 -2.56 -21.03
N HIS A 109 -17.38 -1.45 -21.08
CA HIS A 109 -17.96 -0.12 -21.05
C HIS A 109 -18.84 0.20 -22.28
N GLU A 110 -18.48 -0.32 -23.45
CA GLU A 110 -19.29 -0.17 -24.67
C GLU A 110 -20.59 -0.96 -24.55
N GLU A 111 -20.56 -2.23 -24.14
CA GLU A 111 -21.76 -3.06 -23.92
C GLU A 111 -22.68 -2.44 -22.84
N MET A 112 -22.13 -2.00 -21.71
CA MET A 112 -22.92 -1.38 -20.62
C MET A 112 -23.45 0.03 -20.96
N ALA A 113 -23.04 0.62 -22.08
CA ALA A 113 -23.59 1.89 -22.56
C ALA A 113 -24.79 1.68 -23.50
N GLU A 114 -25.06 0.45 -23.92
CA GLU A 114 -26.25 0.09 -24.69
C GLU A 114 -27.51 0.13 -23.78
N ASP A 115 -28.68 0.44 -24.35
CA ASP A 115 -29.96 0.51 -23.61
C ASP A 115 -30.60 -0.89 -23.56
N ASP A 116 -29.93 -1.78 -22.83
CA ASP A 116 -30.23 -3.21 -22.79
C ASP A 116 -31.13 -3.62 -21.62
N SER A 117 -31.58 -4.87 -21.65
CA SER A 117 -32.34 -5.42 -20.53
C SER A 117 -31.40 -5.75 -19.36
N ILE A 118 -31.95 -5.74 -18.14
CA ILE A 118 -31.20 -6.11 -16.92
C ILE A 118 -30.60 -7.52 -17.02
N GLU A 119 -31.23 -8.43 -17.75
CA GLU A 119 -30.72 -9.79 -17.92
C GLU A 119 -29.49 -9.83 -18.85
N ASP A 120 -29.47 -9.00 -19.89
CA ASP A 120 -28.34 -8.87 -20.81
C ASP A 120 -27.16 -8.21 -20.07
N GLU A 121 -27.39 -7.09 -19.37
CA GLU A 121 -26.36 -6.43 -18.53
C GLU A 121 -25.73 -7.41 -17.52
N ARG A 122 -26.55 -8.29 -16.92
CA ARG A 122 -26.09 -9.30 -15.97
C ARG A 122 -25.23 -10.37 -16.65
N SER A 123 -25.61 -10.80 -17.85
CA SER A 123 -24.84 -11.75 -18.66
C SER A 123 -23.48 -11.15 -19.02
N GLU A 124 -23.46 -9.93 -19.56
CA GLU A 124 -22.24 -9.22 -19.96
C GLU A 124 -21.30 -8.97 -18.76
N THR A 125 -21.86 -8.63 -17.59
CA THR A 125 -21.10 -8.52 -16.35
C THR A 125 -20.45 -9.84 -15.96
N GLY A 126 -21.17 -10.96 -16.13
CA GLY A 126 -20.66 -12.29 -15.86
C GLY A 126 -19.47 -12.66 -16.75
N GLU A 127 -19.62 -12.46 -18.06
CA GLU A 127 -18.56 -12.70 -19.05
C GLU A 127 -17.33 -11.82 -18.80
N PHE A 128 -17.55 -10.53 -18.49
CA PHE A 128 -16.47 -9.61 -18.15
C PHE A 128 -15.65 -10.09 -16.94
N ILE A 129 -16.32 -10.54 -15.86
CA ILE A 129 -15.63 -11.02 -14.66
C ILE A 129 -14.81 -12.28 -14.96
N GLU A 130 -15.36 -13.21 -15.74
CA GLU A 130 -14.66 -14.43 -16.14
C GLU A 130 -13.39 -14.11 -16.96
N GLU A 131 -13.53 -13.33 -18.04
CA GLU A 131 -12.39 -12.93 -18.88
C GLU A 131 -11.36 -12.11 -18.08
N TYR A 132 -11.80 -11.28 -17.13
CA TYR A 132 -10.90 -10.50 -16.29
C TYR A 132 -10.06 -11.42 -15.40
N TRP A 133 -10.67 -12.42 -14.76
CA TRP A 133 -9.95 -13.41 -13.95
C TRP A 133 -9.01 -14.29 -14.79
N GLU A 134 -9.38 -14.65 -16.01
CA GLU A 134 -8.46 -15.35 -16.92
C GLU A 134 -7.20 -14.52 -17.21
N LEU A 135 -7.33 -13.19 -17.35
CA LEU A 135 -6.18 -12.30 -17.52
C LEU A 135 -5.33 -12.17 -16.25
N ASP A 136 -5.93 -12.23 -15.07
CA ASP A 136 -5.18 -12.30 -13.79
C ASP A 136 -4.39 -13.62 -13.69
N ILE A 137 -5.01 -14.75 -14.05
CA ILE A 137 -4.35 -16.05 -14.10
C ILE A 137 -3.19 -16.01 -15.09
N ALA A 138 -3.40 -15.49 -16.30
CA ALA A 138 -2.34 -15.35 -17.29
C ALA A 138 -1.18 -14.47 -16.80
N ALA A 139 -1.45 -13.42 -16.03
CA ALA A 139 -0.41 -12.57 -15.44
C ALA A 139 0.38 -13.30 -14.35
N MET A 140 -0.27 -14.15 -13.55
CA MET A 140 0.39 -14.99 -12.54
C MET A 140 1.24 -16.08 -13.20
N ASP A 141 0.72 -16.74 -14.23
CA ASP A 141 1.47 -17.74 -15.00
C ASP A 141 2.69 -17.11 -15.68
N LEU A 142 2.55 -15.90 -16.25
CA LEU A 142 3.68 -15.15 -16.80
C LEU A 142 4.76 -14.91 -15.73
N LYS A 143 4.39 -14.46 -14.52
CA LYS A 143 5.37 -14.25 -13.44
C LYS A 143 6.10 -15.53 -13.06
N LYS A 144 5.37 -16.65 -13.02
CA LYS A 144 5.95 -17.96 -12.71
C LYS A 144 6.95 -18.40 -13.79
N ASP A 145 6.56 -18.35 -15.06
CA ASP A 145 7.42 -18.76 -16.17
C ASP A 145 8.71 -17.93 -16.23
N TYR A 146 8.62 -16.63 -15.93
CA TYR A 146 9.78 -15.75 -15.89
C TYR A 146 10.58 -15.85 -14.59
N PHE A 147 9.95 -16.23 -13.48
CA PHE A 147 10.69 -16.54 -12.25
C PHE A 147 11.66 -17.69 -12.49
N ASP A 148 11.21 -18.78 -13.13
CA ASP A 148 12.07 -19.93 -13.45
C ASP A 148 13.28 -19.51 -14.30
N ARG A 149 13.05 -18.70 -15.36
CA ARG A 149 14.13 -18.17 -16.21
C ARG A 149 15.10 -17.25 -15.45
N LEU A 150 14.58 -16.43 -14.55
CA LEU A 150 15.41 -15.52 -13.75
C LEU A 150 16.19 -16.28 -12.68
N GLU A 151 15.59 -17.30 -12.08
CA GLU A 151 16.26 -18.17 -11.09
C GLU A 151 17.51 -18.80 -11.70
N ASP A 152 17.42 -19.27 -12.95
CA ASP A 152 18.53 -19.89 -13.67
C ASP A 152 19.69 -18.91 -13.93
N GLU A 153 19.40 -17.65 -14.27
CA GLU A 153 20.43 -16.68 -14.68
C GLU A 153 20.98 -15.80 -13.54
N ILE A 154 20.12 -15.29 -12.66
CA ILE A 154 20.51 -14.33 -11.60
C ILE A 154 20.37 -14.91 -10.18
N GLY A 155 19.98 -16.18 -10.08
CA GLY A 155 19.78 -16.89 -8.83
C GLY A 155 18.41 -16.63 -8.16
N PRO A 156 17.95 -17.57 -7.32
CA PRO A 156 16.58 -17.57 -6.77
C PRO A 156 16.27 -16.35 -5.90
N LEU A 157 17.25 -15.84 -5.15
CA LEU A 157 17.03 -14.68 -4.28
C LEU A 157 16.81 -13.40 -5.10
N ASN A 158 17.57 -13.20 -6.17
CA ASN A 158 17.40 -12.03 -7.04
C ASN A 158 16.16 -12.16 -7.91
N ALA A 159 15.82 -13.36 -8.38
CA ALA A 159 14.56 -13.62 -9.06
C ALA A 159 13.36 -13.28 -8.17
N LEU A 160 13.37 -13.68 -6.90
CA LEU A 160 12.32 -13.31 -5.94
C LEU A 160 12.24 -11.79 -5.73
N ARG A 161 13.39 -11.13 -5.51
CA ARG A 161 13.46 -9.68 -5.34
C ARG A 161 12.93 -8.95 -6.57
N PHE A 162 13.24 -9.42 -7.78
CA PHE A 162 12.73 -8.88 -9.02
C PHE A 162 11.19 -8.90 -9.05
N ILE A 163 10.57 -10.05 -8.78
CA ILE A 163 9.11 -10.18 -8.78
C ILE A 163 8.48 -9.26 -7.73
N SER A 164 9.04 -9.18 -6.53
CA SER A 164 8.55 -8.27 -5.49
C SER A 164 8.67 -6.79 -5.89
N LEU A 165 9.76 -6.39 -6.55
CA LEU A 165 9.94 -5.03 -7.05
C LEU A 165 8.95 -4.70 -8.17
N ASP A 166 8.70 -5.65 -9.08
CA ASP A 166 7.74 -5.50 -10.16
C ASP A 166 6.31 -5.33 -9.63
N GLU A 167 5.91 -6.10 -8.62
CA GLU A 167 4.61 -5.97 -7.95
C GLU A 167 4.44 -4.59 -7.31
N ALA A 168 5.41 -4.18 -6.48
CA ALA A 168 5.38 -2.86 -5.86
C ALA A 168 5.34 -1.73 -6.90
N PHE A 169 5.99 -1.91 -8.04
CA PHE A 169 5.95 -0.95 -9.13
C PHE A 169 4.59 -0.91 -9.84
N GLN A 170 3.98 -2.07 -10.13
CA GLN A 170 2.65 -2.13 -10.74
C GLN A 170 1.59 -1.52 -9.84
N ASP A 171 1.58 -1.83 -8.54
CA ASP A 171 0.64 -1.24 -7.59
C ASP A 171 0.69 0.30 -7.63
N ARG A 172 1.89 0.85 -7.79
CA ARG A 172 2.08 2.30 -7.94
C ARG A 172 1.53 2.81 -9.27
N VAL A 173 1.80 2.12 -10.37
CA VAL A 173 1.29 2.51 -11.70
C VAL A 173 -0.23 2.45 -11.74
N ASP A 174 -0.82 1.39 -11.20
CA ASP A 174 -2.27 1.20 -11.17
C ASP A 174 -2.95 2.22 -10.26
N ARG A 175 -2.35 2.58 -9.12
CA ARG A 175 -2.81 3.71 -8.30
C ARG A 175 -2.77 5.04 -9.07
N ILE A 176 -1.69 5.32 -9.81
CA ILE A 176 -1.61 6.53 -10.64
C ILE A 176 -2.67 6.52 -11.75
N ARG A 177 -2.93 5.36 -12.37
CA ARG A 177 -3.97 5.19 -13.39
C ARG A 177 -5.35 5.42 -12.79
N LEU A 178 -5.65 4.83 -11.63
CA LEU A 178 -6.90 5.02 -10.91
C LEU A 178 -7.15 6.50 -10.59
N LEU A 179 -6.13 7.21 -10.10
CA LEU A 179 -6.21 8.65 -9.84
C LEU A 179 -6.47 9.48 -11.10
N ARG A 180 -6.16 8.98 -12.29
CA ARG A 180 -6.36 9.66 -13.58
C ARG A 180 -7.67 9.29 -14.27
N SER A 181 -8.13 8.05 -14.12
CA SER A 181 -9.34 7.53 -14.76
C SER A 181 -10.63 7.92 -14.02
N VAL A 182 -10.51 8.57 -12.86
CA VAL A 182 -11.64 8.97 -12.04
C VAL A 182 -11.83 10.49 -12.07
N PRO A 183 -12.69 11.03 -12.95
CA PRO A 183 -13.22 12.38 -12.77
C PRO A 183 -14.24 12.34 -11.62
N THR A 184 -13.86 12.85 -10.45
CA THR A 184 -14.76 13.10 -9.30
C THR A 184 -15.56 11.89 -8.79
N LEU A 185 -14.90 10.86 -8.25
CA LEU A 185 -15.53 10.04 -7.20
C LEU A 185 -15.11 10.61 -5.85
N VAL A 186 -16.12 11.00 -5.08
CA VAL A 186 -16.03 11.07 -3.62
C VAL A 186 -15.50 9.72 -3.13
N VAL A 187 -14.30 9.76 -2.54
CA VAL A 187 -13.68 8.80 -1.61
C VAL A 187 -14.51 7.52 -1.36
N LEU A 188 -14.20 6.44 -2.09
CA LEU A 188 -14.66 5.07 -1.78
C LEU A 188 -13.49 4.08 -1.57
N GLU A 189 -12.25 4.56 -1.54
CA GLU A 189 -11.17 3.76 -0.95
C GLU A 189 -11.12 4.07 0.55
N PRO A 190 -11.21 3.07 1.44
CA PRO A 190 -11.10 3.35 2.86
C PRO A 190 -9.70 3.90 3.14
N ASN A 191 -9.64 5.06 3.81
CA ASN A 191 -8.44 5.89 4.00
C ASN A 191 -7.19 5.13 4.45
N TYR A 192 -7.33 3.96 5.08
CA TYR A 192 -6.21 3.13 5.50
C TYR A 192 -5.35 2.58 4.35
N VAL A 193 -5.91 2.40 3.15
CA VAL A 193 -5.14 1.96 1.97
C VAL A 193 -4.11 3.02 1.53
N ALA A 194 -4.34 4.28 1.91
CA ALA A 194 -3.45 5.38 1.56
C ALA A 194 -2.10 5.34 2.30
N TYR A 195 -2.03 4.72 3.49
CA TYR A 195 -0.81 4.65 4.33
C TYR A 195 -0.36 3.23 4.68
N GLN A 196 -0.96 2.20 4.08
CA GLN A 196 -0.60 0.80 4.32
C GLN A 196 0.89 0.54 4.02
N ARG A 197 1.45 1.19 2.99
CA ARG A 197 2.88 1.08 2.65
C ARG A 197 3.79 1.54 3.79
N GLU A 198 3.53 2.71 4.35
CA GLU A 198 4.33 3.28 5.42
C GLU A 198 4.17 2.47 6.71
N LEU A 199 2.96 1.95 6.96
CA LEU A 199 2.69 1.04 8.05
C LEU A 199 3.47 -0.26 7.91
N ASP A 200 3.43 -0.90 6.74
CA ASP A 200 4.17 -2.14 6.47
C ASP A 200 5.68 -1.92 6.56
N ALA A 201 6.17 -0.80 6.03
CA ALA A 201 7.57 -0.41 6.17
C ALA A 201 7.98 -0.27 7.64
N PHE A 202 7.11 0.22 8.52
CA PHE A 202 7.36 0.29 9.96
C PHE A 202 7.10 -1.03 10.71
N ASN A 203 6.23 -1.91 10.25
CA ASN A 203 6.04 -3.22 10.89
C ASN A 203 7.20 -4.17 10.53
N GLN A 204 7.73 -4.05 9.31
CA GLN A 204 8.76 -4.95 8.78
C GLN A 204 10.20 -4.47 9.02
N TRP A 205 10.44 -3.20 9.37
CA TRP A 205 11.83 -2.71 9.47
C TRP A 205 12.68 -3.49 10.50
N LYS A 206 12.07 -3.98 11.59
CA LYS A 206 12.76 -4.78 12.62
C LYS A 206 13.24 -6.13 12.07
N SER A 207 12.53 -6.72 11.11
CA SER A 207 12.91 -8.01 10.51
C SER A 207 13.90 -7.85 9.36
N VAL A 208 13.94 -6.70 8.70
CA VAL A 208 14.87 -6.39 7.61
C VAL A 208 16.26 -5.96 8.14
N ASN A 209 16.34 -5.43 9.36
CA ASN A 209 17.61 -5.07 9.99
C ASN A 209 18.24 -6.31 10.64
N ILE A 210 19.04 -7.06 9.86
CA ILE A 210 19.57 -8.41 10.18
C ILE A 210 20.39 -8.46 11.49
N ASP A 211 20.90 -7.31 11.97
CA ASP A 211 21.63 -7.25 13.25
C ASP A 211 20.82 -6.63 14.41
N GLY A 212 19.60 -6.10 14.15
CA GLY A 212 18.52 -5.72 15.09
C GLY A 212 18.90 -4.96 16.37
N SER A 213 20.14 -4.52 16.50
CA SER A 213 20.74 -4.20 17.78
C SER A 213 20.84 -2.70 17.96
N VAL A 214 20.54 -2.24 19.17
CA VAL A 214 20.96 -0.90 19.59
C VAL A 214 22.48 -0.95 19.77
N SER A 215 23.19 -0.84 18.65
CA SER A 215 24.64 -0.83 18.53
C SER A 215 25.17 0.61 18.68
N LEU A 216 26.50 0.75 18.58
CA LEU A 216 27.19 2.04 18.68
C LEU A 216 26.88 3.00 17.50
N ASP A 217 26.39 2.48 16.37
CA ASP A 217 26.01 3.30 15.21
C ASP A 217 24.61 3.90 15.33
N HIS A 218 23.81 3.44 16.30
CA HIS A 218 22.43 3.85 16.54
C HIS A 218 21.51 3.82 15.31
N GLN A 219 21.85 3.02 14.29
CA GLN A 219 21.07 2.87 13.08
C GLN A 219 19.67 2.32 13.38
N PHE A 220 19.57 1.37 14.31
CA PHE A 220 18.28 0.83 14.74
C PHE A 220 17.33 1.95 15.16
N ILE A 221 17.70 2.81 16.10
CA ILE A 221 16.81 3.86 16.60
C ILE A 221 16.47 4.88 15.51
N SER A 222 17.46 5.26 14.70
CA SER A 222 17.27 6.25 13.63
C SER A 222 16.29 5.77 12.55
N ASP A 223 16.48 4.54 12.08
CA ASP A 223 15.62 3.90 11.08
C ASP A 223 14.21 3.72 11.67
N GLY A 224 14.10 3.22 12.90
CA GLY A 224 12.83 3.02 13.58
C GLY A 224 12.02 4.30 13.73
N LEU A 225 12.64 5.38 14.21
CA LEU A 225 11.99 6.70 14.33
C LEU A 225 11.55 7.22 12.96
N THR A 226 12.39 7.07 11.94
CA THR A 226 12.08 7.52 10.58
C THR A 226 10.87 6.79 10.01
N LYS A 227 10.85 5.45 10.08
CA LYS A 227 9.71 4.65 9.58
C LYS A 227 8.44 4.94 10.36
N LEU A 228 8.54 5.01 11.70
CA LEU A 228 7.42 5.33 12.58
C LEU A 228 6.80 6.69 12.24
N LEU A 229 7.62 7.75 12.13
CA LEU A 229 7.13 9.10 11.83
C LEU A 229 6.59 9.25 10.41
N ASN A 230 7.04 8.43 9.47
CA ASN A 230 6.44 8.37 8.13
C ASN A 230 5.07 7.70 8.15
N ALA A 231 4.91 6.59 8.88
CA ALA A 231 3.62 5.93 9.05
C ALA A 231 2.61 6.83 9.77
N VAL A 232 3.05 7.50 10.83
CA VAL A 232 2.24 8.46 11.59
C VAL A 232 1.82 9.66 10.72
N GLU A 233 2.73 10.23 9.92
CA GLU A 233 2.40 11.33 9.00
C GLU A 233 1.42 10.90 7.90
N ALA A 234 1.63 9.73 7.31
CA ALA A 234 0.77 9.21 6.26
C ALA A 234 -0.65 8.94 6.79
N MET A 235 -0.76 8.34 7.98
CA MET A 235 -2.04 8.17 8.68
C MET A 235 -2.69 9.52 8.99
N LYS A 236 -1.95 10.45 9.59
CA LYS A 236 -2.45 11.80 9.89
C LYS A 236 -3.06 12.46 8.64
N ASN A 237 -2.34 12.42 7.52
CA ASN A 237 -2.76 13.09 6.29
C ASN A 237 -3.97 12.40 5.64
N ALA A 238 -3.97 11.07 5.58
CA ALA A 238 -5.08 10.31 5.01
C ALA A 238 -6.36 10.44 5.84
N GLU A 239 -6.23 10.50 7.16
CA GLU A 239 -7.36 10.64 8.07
C GLU A 239 -7.70 12.10 8.39
N GLY A 240 -7.06 13.08 7.75
CA GLY A 240 -7.34 14.50 7.98
C GLY A 240 -7.19 14.93 9.44
N ILE A 241 -6.27 14.31 10.19
CA ILE A 241 -6.00 14.59 11.60
C ILE A 241 -5.10 15.84 11.70
N SER A 242 -5.46 16.78 12.56
CA SER A 242 -4.82 18.06 12.79
C SER A 242 -3.95 18.08 14.06
N VAL A 243 -2.71 17.63 13.92
CA VAL A 243 -1.70 17.70 14.98
C VAL A 243 -0.95 19.04 14.95
N GLY A 244 -0.87 19.73 16.09
CA GLY A 244 -0.21 21.03 16.21
C GLY A 244 1.31 20.91 15.99
N ASN A 245 1.88 21.80 15.17
CA ASN A 245 3.33 21.85 14.91
C ASN A 245 3.95 20.52 14.44
N PHE A 246 3.16 19.60 13.86
CA PHE A 246 3.61 18.25 13.50
C PHE A 246 4.93 18.24 12.72
N THR A 247 5.02 19.03 11.64
CA THR A 247 6.20 19.10 10.77
C THR A 247 7.45 19.54 11.53
N ALA A 248 7.32 20.54 12.41
CA ALA A 248 8.44 21.02 13.23
C ALA A 248 8.87 19.98 14.26
N THR A 249 7.90 19.35 14.95
CA THR A 249 8.18 18.28 15.94
C THR A 249 8.84 17.07 15.27
N LYS A 250 8.33 16.63 14.11
CA LYS A 250 8.94 15.57 13.28
C LYS A 250 10.38 15.94 12.90
N GLY A 251 10.61 17.17 12.43
CA GLY A 251 11.94 17.66 12.09
C GLY A 251 12.93 17.58 13.26
N LEU A 252 12.51 18.01 14.46
CA LEU A 252 13.33 17.92 15.66
C LEU A 252 13.63 16.47 16.05
N ILE A 253 12.65 15.56 15.96
CA ILE A 253 12.88 14.14 16.28
C ILE A 253 13.91 13.53 15.31
N LEU A 254 13.77 13.79 14.01
CA LEU A 254 14.70 13.28 13.00
C LEU A 254 16.09 13.92 13.11
N GLU A 255 16.18 15.17 13.54
CA GLU A 255 17.46 15.81 13.85
C GLU A 255 18.19 15.10 15.00
N LYS A 256 17.46 14.76 16.08
CA LYS A 256 18.02 14.00 17.22
C LYS A 256 18.42 12.59 16.82
N ALA A 257 17.60 11.93 16.01
CA ALA A 257 17.92 10.63 15.40
C ALA A 257 19.23 10.67 14.62
N ALA A 258 19.39 11.66 13.72
CA ALA A 258 20.60 11.86 12.96
C ALA A 258 21.81 12.22 13.84
N ALA A 259 21.60 13.00 14.92
CA ALA A 259 22.67 13.37 15.83
C ALA A 259 23.29 12.15 16.54
N MET A 260 22.48 11.14 16.88
CA MET A 260 22.97 9.87 17.46
C MET A 260 23.88 9.08 16.51
N GLN A 261 23.78 9.27 15.20
CA GLN A 261 24.59 8.55 14.21
C GLN A 261 25.90 9.26 13.87
N ARG A 262 26.08 10.53 14.26
CA ARG A 262 27.24 11.34 13.84
C ARG A 262 28.50 11.03 14.62
N ASP A 263 28.38 10.83 15.93
CA ASP A 263 29.52 10.64 16.82
C ASP A 263 29.23 9.51 17.80
N TRP A 264 29.60 8.29 17.44
CA TRP A 264 29.45 7.08 18.26
C TRP A 264 30.08 7.17 19.66
N GLN A 265 30.95 8.16 19.93
CA GLN A 265 31.59 8.38 21.24
C GLN A 265 30.85 9.39 22.13
N SER A 266 29.81 10.04 21.62
CA SER A 266 29.08 11.07 22.36
C SER A 266 28.34 10.48 23.56
N ASP A 267 28.48 11.12 24.70
CA ASP A 267 27.72 10.81 25.92
C ASP A 267 26.27 11.32 25.87
N GLN A 268 25.91 12.11 24.84
CA GLN A 268 24.59 12.74 24.70
C GLN A 268 23.56 11.86 23.96
N HIS A 269 23.93 10.65 23.54
CA HIS A 269 23.02 9.79 22.77
C HIS A 269 21.77 9.41 23.55
N ALA A 270 21.91 9.14 24.85
CA ALA A 270 20.77 8.87 25.71
C ALA A 270 19.85 10.09 25.86
N ASP A 271 20.39 11.30 25.98
CA ASP A 271 19.60 12.55 25.97
C ASP A 271 18.82 12.72 24.66
N TYR A 272 19.49 12.50 23.51
CA TYR A 272 18.86 12.62 22.20
C TYR A 272 17.74 11.59 22.00
N ALA A 273 17.97 10.34 22.43
CA ALA A 273 16.96 9.30 22.39
C ALA A 273 15.77 9.63 23.30
N ALA A 274 16.01 10.01 24.56
CA ALA A 274 14.95 10.37 25.51
C ALA A 274 14.07 11.49 24.95
N GLU A 275 14.69 12.55 24.42
CA GLU A 275 13.95 13.67 23.83
C GLU A 275 13.16 13.25 22.58
N ALA A 276 13.78 12.49 21.67
CA ALA A 276 13.15 12.01 20.44
C ALA A 276 11.94 11.10 20.73
N LEU A 277 12.10 10.13 21.63
CA LEU A 277 11.07 9.17 22.00
C LEU A 277 9.94 9.85 22.79
N SER A 278 10.25 10.78 23.70
CA SER A 278 9.22 11.53 24.42
C SER A 278 8.38 12.41 23.47
N ARG A 279 9.02 13.09 22.51
CA ARG A 279 8.30 13.90 21.52
C ARG A 279 7.42 13.03 20.62
N THR A 280 7.91 11.86 20.24
CA THR A 280 7.16 10.90 19.43
C THR A 280 5.93 10.38 20.19
N ALA A 281 6.05 10.09 21.49
CA ALA A 281 4.92 9.71 22.35
C ALA A 281 3.88 10.85 22.47
N GLY A 282 4.34 12.11 22.49
CA GLY A 282 3.49 13.29 22.40
C GLY A 282 2.64 13.33 21.12
N LEU A 283 3.25 13.06 19.95
CA LEU A 283 2.52 13.01 18.67
C LEU A 283 1.47 11.90 18.67
N PHE A 284 1.78 10.72 19.21
CA PHE A 284 0.80 9.63 19.36
C PHE A 284 -0.39 10.06 20.23
N ARG A 285 -0.13 10.77 21.33
CA ARG A 285 -1.19 11.29 22.22
C ARG A 285 -2.11 12.27 21.51
N GLU A 286 -1.55 13.21 20.75
CA GLU A 286 -2.34 14.20 20.00
C GLU A 286 -3.21 13.55 18.93
N ILE A 287 -2.63 12.63 18.14
CA ILE A 287 -3.36 11.89 17.09
C ILE A 287 -4.49 11.04 17.67
N ALA A 288 -4.18 10.31 18.73
CA ALA A 288 -5.15 9.51 19.45
C ALA A 288 -6.33 10.35 19.95
N ALA A 289 -6.04 11.48 20.62
CA ALA A 289 -7.06 12.32 21.25
C ALA A 289 -8.02 12.98 20.25
N GLU A 290 -7.61 13.18 19.00
CA GLU A 290 -8.43 13.86 18.01
C GLU A 290 -9.50 12.97 17.39
N ARG A 291 -9.19 11.69 17.14
CA ARG A 291 -10.03 10.84 16.27
C ARG A 291 -10.28 9.42 16.79
N PHE A 292 -9.61 8.99 17.86
CA PHE A 292 -9.64 7.58 18.28
C PHE A 292 -9.97 7.43 19.76
N ASP A 293 -10.68 6.35 20.10
CA ASP A 293 -10.74 5.83 21.47
C ASP A 293 -9.46 5.04 21.75
N ALA A 294 -8.32 5.71 21.61
CA ALA A 294 -7.03 5.06 21.79
C ALA A 294 -6.88 4.60 23.24
N PRO A 295 -6.25 3.45 23.48
CA PRO A 295 -5.98 2.99 24.83
C PRO A 295 -5.00 3.96 25.50
N GLN A 296 -5.53 4.87 26.32
CA GLN A 296 -4.76 5.86 27.07
C GLN A 296 -3.68 5.20 27.92
N GLU A 297 -3.93 3.97 28.39
CA GLU A 297 -2.96 3.13 29.08
C GLU A 297 -1.73 2.82 28.21
N SER A 298 -1.92 2.43 26.94
CA SER A 298 -0.80 2.14 26.04
C SER A 298 0.02 3.39 25.73
N ILE A 299 -0.63 4.55 25.54
CA ILE A 299 0.05 5.83 25.29
C ILE A 299 0.81 6.29 26.54
N ALA A 300 0.22 6.12 27.73
CA ALA A 300 0.88 6.39 29.00
C ALA A 300 2.11 5.49 29.18
N LYS A 301 1.99 4.19 28.85
CA LYS A 301 3.10 3.25 28.84
C LYS A 301 4.21 3.64 27.86
N LEU A 302 3.86 4.10 26.65
CA LEU A 302 4.83 4.57 25.67
C LEU A 302 5.63 5.78 26.21
N GLN A 303 4.96 6.71 26.88
CA GLN A 303 5.60 7.84 27.56
C GLN A 303 6.48 7.37 28.73
N GLU A 304 5.99 6.47 29.57
CA GLU A 304 6.75 5.92 30.70
C GLU A 304 8.05 5.26 30.24
N ILE A 305 8.02 4.50 29.14
CA ILE A 305 9.23 3.89 28.56
C ILE A 305 10.21 4.97 28.08
N ALA A 306 9.73 6.04 27.44
CA ALA A 306 10.58 7.15 27.01
C ALA A 306 11.21 7.89 28.20
N ASP A 307 10.42 8.17 29.25
CA ASP A 307 10.88 8.82 30.47
C ASP A 307 11.86 7.93 31.27
N GLY A 308 11.82 6.62 31.05
CA GLY A 308 12.75 5.65 31.61
C GLY A 308 14.16 5.69 31.01
N ILE A 309 14.36 6.33 29.86
CA ILE A 309 15.68 6.51 29.27
C ILE A 309 16.46 7.53 30.11
N ARG A 310 17.54 7.06 30.73
CA ARG A 310 18.37 7.83 31.65
C ARG A 310 19.58 8.44 30.93
N PRO A 311 19.76 9.77 30.95
CA PRO A 311 20.91 10.44 30.36
C PRO A 311 22.28 10.05 30.94
N ASP A 312 22.33 9.60 32.19
CA ASP A 312 23.58 9.24 32.87
C ASP A 312 24.12 7.84 32.48
N LEU A 313 23.43 7.13 31.58
CA LEU A 313 23.83 5.82 31.07
C LEU A 313 24.00 5.82 29.56
N MET A 314 24.87 4.93 29.07
CA MET A 314 25.03 4.72 27.64
C MET A 314 23.72 4.18 27.03
N LEU A 315 23.32 4.70 25.87
CA LEU A 315 22.08 4.26 25.21
C LEU A 315 22.10 2.76 24.86
N THR A 316 23.28 2.20 24.55
CA THR A 316 23.48 0.77 24.31
C THR A 316 23.20 -0.09 25.54
N GLU A 317 23.35 0.45 26.76
CA GLU A 317 23.00 -0.23 28.02
C GLU A 317 21.48 -0.21 28.29
N GLN A 318 20.74 0.59 27.53
CA GLN A 318 19.30 0.81 27.69
C GLN A 318 18.48 0.24 26.53
N LYS A 319 19.08 -0.68 25.74
CA LYS A 319 18.47 -1.27 24.54
C LYS A 319 17.09 -1.89 24.76
N GLU A 320 16.85 -2.49 25.91
CA GLU A 320 15.57 -3.14 26.23
C GLU A 320 14.42 -2.12 26.33
N LEU A 321 14.71 -0.90 26.82
CA LEU A 321 13.73 0.20 26.84
C LEU A 321 13.44 0.66 25.42
N VAL A 322 14.47 0.76 24.58
CA VAL A 322 14.33 1.14 23.17
C VAL A 322 13.47 0.12 22.41
N TYR A 323 13.72 -1.17 22.57
CA TYR A 323 12.88 -2.21 21.95
C TYR A 323 11.45 -2.16 22.45
N SER A 324 11.27 -2.09 23.76
CA SER A 324 9.96 -1.98 24.39
C SER A 324 9.19 -0.76 23.89
N TYR A 325 9.88 0.35 23.62
CA TYR A 325 9.28 1.55 23.05
C TYR A 325 8.71 1.26 21.67
N PHE A 326 9.51 0.72 20.75
CA PHE A 326 9.07 0.47 19.38
C PHE A 326 7.99 -0.62 19.29
N ASP A 327 8.07 -1.67 20.11
CA ASP A 327 7.01 -2.68 20.21
C ASP A 327 5.69 -2.07 20.70
N THR A 328 5.77 -1.18 21.70
CA THR A 328 4.59 -0.46 22.20
C THR A 328 4.04 0.50 21.16
N ALA A 329 4.90 1.23 20.44
CA ALA A 329 4.50 2.14 19.37
C ALA A 329 3.83 1.41 18.20
N GLU A 330 4.36 0.25 17.80
CA GLU A 330 3.76 -0.64 16.81
C GLU A 330 2.39 -1.13 17.25
N SER A 331 2.26 -1.59 18.50
CA SER A 331 0.97 -2.02 19.03
C SER A 331 -0.06 -0.88 19.03
N ILE A 332 0.34 0.34 19.37
CA ILE A 332 -0.55 1.51 19.35
C ILE A 332 -0.96 1.81 17.91
N LEU A 333 0.00 1.97 16.99
CA LEU A 333 -0.27 2.35 15.62
C LEU A 333 -1.19 1.34 14.93
N ASN A 334 -0.89 0.04 15.03
CA ASN A 334 -1.74 -1.00 14.47
C ASN A 334 -3.15 -1.03 15.09
N ASN A 335 -3.29 -0.69 16.38
CA ASN A 335 -4.58 -0.55 17.03
C ASN A 335 -5.39 0.63 16.46
N LEU A 336 -4.78 1.81 16.29
CA LEU A 336 -5.43 2.98 15.69
C LEU A 336 -5.93 2.67 14.27
N VAL A 337 -5.09 2.02 13.47
CA VAL A 337 -5.45 1.59 12.11
C VAL A 337 -6.60 0.59 12.12
N ARG A 338 -6.62 -0.36 13.07
CA ARG A 338 -7.73 -1.31 13.23
C ARG A 338 -9.03 -0.60 13.63
N GLN A 339 -8.99 0.30 14.61
CA GLN A 339 -10.18 1.09 15.00
C GLN A 339 -10.73 1.87 13.80
N ASN A 340 -9.84 2.46 12.98
CA ASN A 340 -10.26 3.15 11.77
C ASN A 340 -10.93 2.23 10.75
N LYS A 341 -10.42 1.00 10.57
CA LYS A 341 -11.05 -0.01 9.71
C LYS A 341 -12.47 -0.33 10.21
N GLU A 342 -12.62 -0.57 11.51
CA GLU A 342 -13.91 -0.90 12.15
C GLU A 342 -14.94 0.24 12.05
N MET A 343 -14.51 1.49 12.25
CA MET A 343 -15.36 2.68 12.08
C MET A 343 -15.89 2.81 10.65
N ASN A 344 -15.01 2.63 9.66
CA ASN A 344 -15.39 2.74 8.24
C ASN A 344 -16.32 1.60 7.81
N THR A 345 -16.12 0.37 8.27
CA THR A 345 -17.02 -0.76 7.95
C THR A 345 -18.41 -0.59 8.57
N SER A 346 -18.49 -0.03 9.78
CA SER A 346 -19.76 0.19 10.47
C SER A 346 -20.61 1.25 9.75
N ALA A 347 -19.98 2.36 9.34
CA ALA A 347 -20.63 3.44 8.60
C ALA A 347 -21.17 3.00 7.23
N SER A 348 -20.53 2.02 6.58
CA SER A 348 -21.01 1.45 5.31
C SER A 348 -22.19 0.51 5.47
N SER A 349 -22.40 -0.10 6.64
CA SER A 349 -23.51 -1.03 6.90
C SER A 349 -24.82 -0.34 7.30
N GLU A 350 -24.77 0.94 7.66
CA GLU A 350 -25.94 1.76 8.01
C GLU A 350 -26.51 2.56 6.82
N ARG A 351 -25.83 2.51 5.65
CA ARG A 351 -26.28 3.10 4.39
C ARG A 351 -26.83 2.02 3.48
#